data_AF-A0A954WBW0-F1
#
_entry.id   AF-A0A954WBW0-F1
#
_cell.length_a   1.000
_cell.length_b   1.000
_cell.length_c   1.000
_cell.angle_alpha   90.00
_cell.angle_beta   90.00
_cell.angle_gamma   90.00
#
_symmetry.space_group_name_H-M   'P 1'
#
loop_
_entity.id
_entity.type
_entity.pdbx_description
1 polymer ?
#
loop_
_entity_poly.entity_id
_entity_poly.type
_entity_poly.pdbx_seq_one_letter_code
_entity_poly.pdbx_strand_id
1 'polypeptide(L)'
;MMVFMVGMLAFAIDLGYICTVDAQLDRAVDAAAIAGAGALIEGTAAAQDRAVEYLVRNPVGGTIMMQDESQLEALKAEFLARYGEDLDVTWGHWDSDTRTMEVSDQLPSALTVSLTYSNMPLFFGKMLGTDSYNVTSQATAIYQPRDIMLVLDFSASMNDDSELTAISTVGQETVEASLYQMWLDLDSPTYGNMSFTPEWVTIPGNSLSFDVTWKLTEVDVSAAQNMQQVRLYFDNGSTQ
;
A
#
# COMPACT_ATOMS: atom_id res chain seq x y z
N MET A 1 56.40 21.50 9.34
CA MET A 1 55.94 20.27 8.64
C MET A 1 54.79 19.59 9.38
N MET A 2 54.91 19.30 10.68
CA MET A 2 53.83 18.69 11.48
C MET A 2 52.51 19.47 11.48
N VAL A 3 52.56 20.80 11.62
CA VAL A 3 51.35 21.66 11.59
C VAL A 3 50.58 21.53 10.27
N PHE A 4 51.27 21.44 9.15
CA PHE A 4 50.64 21.25 7.84
C PHE A 4 49.97 19.88 7.72
N MET A 5 50.63 18.81 8.18
CA MET A 5 50.05 17.47 8.17
C MET A 5 48.81 17.36 9.08
N VAL A 6 48.84 17.99 10.26
CA VAL A 6 47.67 18.07 11.15
C VAL A 6 46.54 18.86 10.51
N GLY A 7 46.84 19.96 9.81
CA GLY A 7 45.84 20.72 9.05
C GLY A 7 45.18 19.89 7.93
N MET A 8 45.96 19.12 7.17
CA MET A 8 45.41 18.24 6.13
C MET A 8 44.58 17.09 6.71
N LEU A 9 44.97 16.54 7.87
CA LEU A 9 44.17 15.54 8.58
C LEU A 9 42.84 16.10 9.06
N ALA A 10 42.86 17.28 9.67
CA ALA A 10 41.65 18.00 10.12
C ALA A 10 40.69 18.24 8.95
N PHE A 11 41.22 18.72 7.81
CA PHE A 11 40.45 18.90 6.59
C PHE A 11 39.86 17.58 6.06
N ALA A 12 40.63 16.50 6.05
CA ALA A 12 40.14 15.19 5.62
C ALA A 12 39.01 14.65 6.50
N ILE A 13 39.07 14.89 7.82
CA ILE A 13 38.01 14.49 8.76
C ILE A 13 36.72 15.27 8.49
N ASP A 14 36.80 16.60 8.36
CA ASP A 14 35.62 17.43 8.08
C ASP A 14 35.00 17.09 6.72
N LEU A 15 35.82 16.87 5.68
CA LEU A 15 35.34 16.45 4.37
C LEU A 15 34.66 15.08 4.43
N GLY A 16 35.25 14.12 5.15
CA GLY A 16 34.65 12.80 5.35
C GLY A 16 33.31 12.88 6.10
N TYR A 17 33.19 13.78 7.07
CA TYR A 17 31.94 14.03 7.77
C TYR A 17 30.86 14.62 6.84
N ILE A 18 31.21 15.64 6.04
CA ILE A 18 30.30 16.22 5.04
C ILE A 18 29.76 15.14 4.10
N CYS A 19 30.66 14.36 3.46
CA CYS A 19 30.24 13.30 2.55
C CYS A 19 29.38 12.23 3.24
N THR A 20 29.60 11.96 4.53
CA THR A 20 28.79 11.00 5.29
C THR A 20 27.38 11.54 5.53
N VAL A 21 27.27 12.83 5.88
CA VAL A 21 25.98 13.49 6.11
C VAL A 21 25.19 13.61 4.81
N ASP A 22 25.84 13.98 3.71
CA ASP A 22 25.22 14.04 2.37
C ASP A 22 24.61 12.67 2.01
N ALA A 23 25.41 11.60 2.11
CA ALA A 23 24.93 10.24 1.82
C ALA A 23 23.81 9.76 2.75
N GLN A 24 23.83 10.18 4.02
CA GLN A 24 22.74 9.88 4.95
C GLN A 24 21.46 10.62 4.58
N LEU A 25 21.57 11.88 4.15
CA LEU A 25 20.43 12.69 3.73
C LEU A 25 19.83 12.17 2.43
N ASP A 26 20.66 11.83 1.43
CA ASP A 26 20.21 11.23 0.17
C ASP A 26 19.38 9.96 0.43
N ARG A 27 19.92 9.04 1.26
CA ARG A 27 19.20 7.83 1.68
C ARG A 27 17.87 8.16 2.38
N ALA A 28 17.85 9.17 3.23
CA ALA A 28 16.65 9.53 3.99
C ALA A 28 15.56 10.06 3.07
N VAL A 29 15.92 10.98 2.16
CA VAL A 29 15.01 11.61 1.23
C VAL A 29 14.52 10.62 0.16
N ASP A 30 15.38 9.72 -0.34
CA ASP A 30 15.00 8.63 -1.24
C ASP A 30 13.97 7.70 -0.60
N ALA A 31 14.23 7.27 0.63
CA ALA A 31 13.32 6.39 1.37
C ALA A 31 11.98 7.07 1.64
N ALA A 32 12.01 8.35 2.01
CA ALA A 32 10.82 9.16 2.24
C ALA A 32 10.00 9.37 0.95
N ALA A 33 10.65 9.64 -0.17
CA ALA A 33 9.99 9.81 -1.45
C ALA A 33 9.27 8.53 -1.88
N ILE A 34 9.92 7.37 -1.81
CA ILE A 34 9.32 6.08 -2.17
C ILE A 34 8.15 5.74 -1.25
N ALA A 35 8.32 5.90 0.06
CA ALA A 35 7.27 5.61 1.03
C ALA A 35 6.06 6.55 0.87
N GLY A 36 6.32 7.84 0.69
CA GLY A 36 5.28 8.83 0.45
C GLY A 36 4.54 8.57 -0.87
N ALA A 37 5.26 8.28 -1.96
CA ALA A 37 4.65 7.96 -3.24
C ALA A 37 3.74 6.72 -3.15
N GLY A 38 4.15 5.69 -2.40
CA GLY A 38 3.33 4.49 -2.17
C GLY A 38 2.02 4.76 -1.41
N ALA A 39 1.99 5.78 -0.56
CA ALA A 39 0.81 6.17 0.20
C ALA A 39 -0.05 7.25 -0.51
N LEU A 40 0.32 7.70 -1.72
CA LEU A 40 -0.50 8.65 -2.50
C LEU A 40 -1.89 8.12 -2.83
N ILE A 41 -2.05 6.79 -2.92
CA ILE A 41 -3.36 6.15 -3.14
C ILE A 41 -4.34 6.39 -1.98
N GLU A 42 -3.84 6.62 -0.77
CA GLU A 42 -4.61 6.93 0.44
C GLU A 42 -4.85 8.45 0.60
N GLY A 43 -4.21 9.28 -0.23
CA GLY A 43 -4.31 10.73 -0.25
C GLY A 43 -3.01 11.46 0.14
N THR A 44 -2.95 12.77 -0.13
CA THR A 44 -1.74 13.58 0.08
C THR A 44 -1.34 13.70 1.55
N ALA A 45 -2.30 13.74 2.48
CA ALA A 45 -2.03 13.77 3.91
C ALA A 45 -1.37 12.48 4.41
N ALA A 46 -1.85 11.32 3.94
CA ALA A 46 -1.26 10.02 4.23
C ALA A 46 0.15 9.90 3.62
N ALA A 47 0.33 10.37 2.39
CA ALA A 47 1.62 10.42 1.72
C ALA A 47 2.65 11.28 2.49
N GLN A 48 2.25 12.45 2.98
CA GLN A 48 3.12 13.31 3.78
C GLN A 48 3.49 12.66 5.11
N ASP A 49 2.52 12.07 5.81
CA ASP A 49 2.80 11.37 7.08
C ASP A 49 3.77 10.19 6.88
N ARG A 50 3.58 9.40 5.83
CA ARG A 50 4.46 8.28 5.44
C ARG A 50 5.86 8.76 5.07
N ALA A 51 5.98 9.88 4.36
CA ALA A 51 7.28 10.47 4.04
C ALA A 51 8.03 10.89 5.32
N VAL A 52 7.35 11.57 6.25
CA VAL A 52 7.93 12.01 7.53
C VAL A 52 8.34 10.81 8.40
N GLU A 53 7.53 9.76 8.46
CA GLU A 53 7.90 8.51 9.13
C GLU A 53 9.24 7.97 8.63
N TYR A 54 9.44 7.90 7.32
CA TYR A 54 10.67 7.36 6.74
C TYR A 54 11.87 8.30 6.88
N LEU A 55 11.66 9.61 6.96
CA LEU A 55 12.71 10.56 7.36
C LEU A 55 13.17 10.30 8.79
N VAL A 56 12.25 10.08 9.72
CA VAL A 56 12.56 9.75 11.13
C VAL A 56 13.28 8.41 11.25
N ARG A 57 12.88 7.40 10.46
CA ARG A 57 13.53 6.08 10.43
C ARG A 57 14.94 6.12 9.82
N ASN A 58 15.28 7.15 9.04
CA ASN A 58 16.57 7.30 8.39
C ASN A 58 17.29 8.56 8.88
N PRO A 59 17.80 8.58 10.12
CA PRO A 59 18.41 9.77 10.67
C PRO A 59 19.70 10.19 9.98
N VAL A 60 19.90 11.50 9.98
CA VAL A 60 21.09 12.19 9.46
C VAL A 60 21.88 12.79 10.63
N GLY A 61 23.20 12.63 10.61
CA GLY A 61 24.09 13.19 11.64
C GLY A 61 24.00 12.55 13.03
N GLY A 62 23.30 11.42 13.17
CA GLY A 62 23.20 10.66 14.43
C GLY A 62 22.18 11.20 15.45
N THR A 63 21.29 12.11 15.02
CA THR A 63 20.49 12.94 15.93
C THR A 63 19.30 12.22 16.57
N ILE A 64 18.68 11.25 15.87
CA ILE A 64 17.43 10.61 16.33
C ILE A 64 17.42 9.14 15.89
N MET A 65 17.64 8.18 16.80
CA MET A 65 17.41 6.77 16.47
C MET A 65 16.15 6.28 17.14
N MET A 66 15.19 5.85 16.32
CA MET A 66 14.00 5.17 16.79
C MET A 66 14.39 3.82 17.41
N GLN A 67 14.03 3.59 18.66
CA GLN A 67 14.32 2.33 19.37
C GLN A 67 13.08 1.43 19.50
N ASP A 68 11.89 2.04 19.49
CA ASP A 68 10.61 1.35 19.66
C ASP A 68 9.53 2.04 18.81
N GLU A 69 8.54 1.26 18.37
CA GLU A 69 7.41 1.69 17.56
C GLU A 69 6.49 2.67 18.32
N SER A 70 6.40 2.51 19.64
CA SER A 70 5.60 3.40 20.51
C SER A 70 6.05 4.87 20.49
N GLN A 71 7.29 5.16 20.07
CA GLN A 71 7.87 6.50 20.03
C GLN A 71 7.66 7.21 18.70
N LEU A 72 7.16 6.52 17.67
CA LEU A 72 7.14 7.03 16.30
C LEU A 72 6.42 8.38 16.19
N GLU A 73 5.21 8.48 16.73
CA GLU A 73 4.41 9.71 16.68
C GLU A 73 5.09 10.89 17.37
N ALA A 74 5.73 10.65 18.52
CA ALA A 74 6.48 11.68 19.23
C ALA A 74 7.71 12.14 18.43
N LEU A 75 8.41 11.21 17.79
CA LEU A 75 9.57 11.51 16.96
C LEU A 75 9.19 12.25 15.67
N LYS A 76 8.07 11.90 15.02
CA LYS A 76 7.54 12.67 13.88
C LYS A 76 7.24 14.11 14.28
N ALA A 77 6.59 14.31 15.43
CA ALA A 77 6.30 15.64 15.94
C ALA A 77 7.58 16.44 16.27
N GLU A 78 8.58 15.82 16.90
CA GLU A 78 9.88 16.46 17.16
C GLU A 78 10.61 16.82 15.86
N PHE A 79 10.59 15.91 14.89
CA PHE A 79 11.21 16.12 13.58
C PHE A 79 10.58 17.30 12.85
N LEU A 80 9.25 17.36 12.77
CA LEU A 80 8.54 18.47 12.14
C LEU A 80 8.74 19.79 12.90
N ALA A 81 8.83 19.76 14.22
CA ALA A 81 9.12 20.96 15.01
C ALA A 81 10.55 21.50 14.74
N ARG A 82 11.49 20.62 14.41
CA ARG A 82 12.90 21.00 14.17
C ARG A 82 13.20 21.34 12.70
N TYR A 83 12.63 20.58 11.77
CA TYR A 83 12.97 20.61 10.34
C TYR A 83 11.77 20.92 9.43
N GLY A 84 10.57 21.12 9.98
CA GLY A 84 9.36 21.32 9.17
C GLY A 84 9.40 22.56 8.28
N GLU A 85 10.15 23.60 8.65
CA GLU A 85 10.36 24.78 7.80
C GLU A 85 11.33 24.53 6.64
N ASP A 86 12.26 23.59 6.81
CA ASP A 86 13.28 23.21 5.82
C ASP A 86 12.87 21.96 5.00
N LEU A 87 11.71 21.37 5.31
CA LEU A 87 11.12 20.24 4.63
C LEU A 87 10.08 20.73 3.60
N ASP A 88 10.34 20.45 2.34
CA ASP A 88 9.40 20.68 1.24
C ASP A 88 8.93 19.34 0.67
N VAL A 89 7.61 19.14 0.65
CA VAL A 89 6.97 17.95 0.07
C VAL A 89 5.99 18.44 -0.99
N THR A 90 6.29 18.10 -2.24
CA THR A 90 5.47 18.46 -3.40
C THR A 90 4.98 17.21 -4.10
N TRP A 91 3.80 17.30 -4.70
CA TRP A 91 3.16 16.18 -5.39
C TRP A 91 2.58 16.63 -6.72
N GLY A 92 2.43 15.67 -7.64
CA GLY A 92 1.92 15.95 -8.96
C GLY A 92 2.12 14.79 -9.93
N HIS A 93 2.42 15.10 -11.17
CA HIS A 93 2.69 14.13 -12.22
C HIS A 93 4.14 14.23 -12.68
N TRP A 94 4.74 13.09 -12.96
CA TRP A 94 6.06 13.04 -13.54
C TRP A 94 5.97 13.10 -15.07
N ASP A 95 6.62 14.10 -15.66
CA ASP A 95 6.82 14.18 -17.10
C ASP A 95 8.13 13.48 -17.47
N SER A 96 8.02 12.37 -18.20
CA SER A 96 9.17 11.57 -18.65
C SER A 96 10.02 12.25 -19.72
N ASP A 97 9.44 13.17 -20.49
CA ASP A 97 10.11 13.86 -21.59
C ASP A 97 10.98 15.00 -21.04
N THR A 98 10.41 15.81 -20.14
CA THR A 98 11.16 16.90 -19.50
C THR A 98 11.96 16.45 -18.28
N ARG A 99 11.67 15.26 -17.73
CA ARG A 99 12.23 14.74 -16.47
C ARG A 99 11.99 15.70 -15.31
N THR A 100 10.79 16.26 -15.25
CA THR A 100 10.38 17.19 -14.20
C THR A 100 9.03 16.79 -13.62
N MET A 101 8.77 17.28 -12.41
CA MET A 101 7.47 17.15 -11.77
C MET A 101 6.57 18.34 -12.14
N GLU A 102 5.40 18.03 -12.67
CA GLU A 102 4.29 18.98 -12.83
C GLU A 102 3.41 18.92 -11.59
N VAL A 103 3.47 19.97 -10.76
CA VAL A 103 2.72 20.03 -9.48
C VAL A 103 1.21 20.02 -9.75
N SER A 104 0.49 19.12 -9.07
CA SER A 104 -0.96 18.95 -9.22
C SER A 104 -1.54 18.25 -8.00
N ASP A 105 -2.68 18.75 -7.50
CA ASP A 105 -3.46 18.10 -6.44
C ASP A 105 -4.46 17.05 -6.97
N GLN A 106 -4.64 16.98 -8.29
CA GLN A 106 -5.61 16.09 -8.91
C GLN A 106 -5.01 14.72 -9.19
N LEU A 107 -5.30 13.74 -8.34
CA LEU A 107 -4.81 12.36 -8.46
C LEU A 107 -3.29 12.28 -8.70
N PRO A 108 -2.47 12.91 -7.84
CA PRO A 108 -1.02 12.91 -8.02
C PRO A 108 -0.47 11.48 -8.03
N SER A 109 0.48 11.24 -8.93
CA SER A 109 1.15 9.96 -9.11
C SER A 109 2.64 10.03 -8.79
N ALA A 110 3.14 11.21 -8.45
CA ALA A 110 4.54 11.44 -8.08
C ALA A 110 4.62 12.32 -6.83
N LEU A 111 5.63 12.08 -6.02
CA LEU A 111 5.96 12.83 -4.81
C LEU A 111 7.44 13.14 -4.78
N THR A 112 7.76 14.39 -4.45
CA THR A 112 9.11 14.90 -4.29
C THR A 112 9.29 15.33 -2.86
N VAL A 113 10.34 14.83 -2.22
CA VAL A 113 10.77 15.27 -0.90
C VAL A 113 12.06 16.05 -1.09
N SER A 114 12.15 17.24 -0.50
CA SER A 114 13.37 18.04 -0.41
C SER A 114 13.57 18.44 1.04
N LEU A 115 14.78 18.27 1.56
CA LEU A 115 15.11 18.56 2.94
C LEU A 115 16.45 19.26 3.04
N THR A 116 16.50 20.33 3.84
CA THR A 116 17.74 21.05 4.15
C THR A 116 18.09 20.90 5.63
N TYR A 117 19.32 20.49 5.94
CA TYR A 117 19.88 20.64 7.29
C TYR A 117 20.78 21.86 7.31
N SER A 118 20.30 22.90 7.99
CA SER A 118 21.04 24.15 8.18
C SER A 118 21.98 24.05 9.40
N ASN A 119 23.14 24.71 9.31
CA ASN A 119 24.11 24.86 10.40
C ASN A 119 24.68 23.54 10.96
N MET A 120 24.93 22.56 10.10
CA MET A 120 25.62 21.32 10.49
C MET A 120 27.04 21.64 10.96
N PRO A 121 27.44 21.24 12.19
CA PRO A 121 28.71 21.64 12.77
C PRO A 121 29.89 20.92 12.09
N LEU A 122 30.99 21.64 11.90
CA LEU A 122 32.29 21.05 11.51
C LEU A 122 33.16 20.83 12.75
N PHE A 123 34.00 19.80 12.73
CA PHE A 123 34.89 19.48 13.85
C PHE A 123 36.07 20.46 13.90
N PHE A 124 36.70 20.73 12.75
CA PHE A 124 37.91 21.55 12.67
C PHE A 124 37.75 22.79 11.78
N GLY A 125 36.65 22.91 11.03
CA GLY A 125 36.35 24.07 10.18
C GLY A 125 36.44 25.41 10.92
N LYS A 126 36.16 25.41 12.23
CA LYS A 126 36.31 26.58 13.11
C LYS A 126 37.72 27.17 13.09
N MET A 127 38.74 26.32 12.94
CA MET A 127 40.14 26.75 12.84
C MET A 127 40.46 27.43 11.50
N LEU A 128 39.61 27.24 10.50
CA LEU A 128 39.70 27.84 9.16
C LEU A 128 38.64 28.94 8.94
N GLY A 129 37.89 29.31 9.98
CA GLY A 129 36.87 30.37 9.93
C GLY A 129 35.51 29.93 9.39
N THR A 130 35.23 28.62 9.34
CA THR A 130 33.94 28.07 8.90
C THR A 130 33.35 27.17 9.98
N ASP A 131 32.37 27.66 10.72
CA ASP A 131 31.84 26.95 11.89
C ASP A 131 30.82 25.86 11.54
N SER A 132 30.16 25.99 10.40
CA SER A 132 29.10 25.08 9.96
C SER A 132 28.93 25.10 8.44
N TYR A 133 28.13 24.17 7.93
CA TYR A 133 27.70 24.10 6.55
C TYR A 133 26.21 23.73 6.47
N ASN A 134 25.60 23.98 5.31
CA ASN A 134 24.25 23.55 5.01
C ASN A 134 24.32 22.40 4.01
N VAL A 135 23.43 21.43 4.15
CA VAL A 135 23.28 20.31 3.22
C VAL A 135 21.82 20.22 2.80
N THR A 136 21.60 20.03 1.50
CA THR A 136 20.27 19.89 0.90
C THR A 136 20.27 18.67 0.00
N SER A 137 19.23 17.86 0.09
CA SER A 137 18.99 16.76 -0.86
C SER A 137 17.52 16.71 -1.25
N GLN A 138 17.26 16.15 -2.42
CA GLN A 138 15.95 16.03 -3.02
C GLN A 138 15.83 14.70 -3.76
N ALA A 139 14.68 14.04 -3.60
CA ALA A 139 14.33 12.83 -4.34
C ALA A 139 12.89 12.88 -4.80
N THR A 140 12.64 12.33 -5.99
CA THR A 140 11.31 12.19 -6.58
C THR A 140 11.02 10.72 -6.80
N ALA A 141 9.87 10.26 -6.33
CA ALA A 141 9.37 8.92 -6.58
C ALA A 141 8.00 8.97 -7.25
N ILE A 142 7.69 7.92 -8.02
CA ILE A 142 6.47 7.81 -8.80
C ILE A 142 5.77 6.51 -8.41
N TYR A 143 4.47 6.63 -8.13
CA TYR A 143 3.55 5.50 -8.05
C TYR A 143 2.77 5.43 -9.37
N GLN A 144 3.00 4.36 -10.15
CA GLN A 144 2.26 4.10 -11.37
C GLN A 144 1.18 3.05 -11.10
N PRO A 145 -0.12 3.39 -11.26
CA PRO A 145 -1.18 2.39 -11.24
C PRO A 145 -0.90 1.33 -12.32
N ARG A 146 -1.01 0.06 -11.95
CA ARG A 146 -0.91 -1.06 -12.89
C ARG A 146 -2.24 -1.79 -12.94
N ASP A 147 -2.81 -1.89 -14.13
CA ASP A 147 -3.96 -2.76 -14.36
C ASP A 147 -3.45 -4.20 -14.52
N ILE A 148 -3.87 -5.08 -13.62
CA ILE A 148 -3.53 -6.52 -13.64
C ILE A 148 -4.81 -7.28 -13.99
N MET A 149 -4.82 -7.94 -15.15
CA MET A 149 -5.92 -8.85 -15.54
C MET A 149 -5.52 -10.28 -15.20
N LEU A 150 -6.19 -10.88 -14.22
CA LEU A 150 -6.05 -12.29 -13.89
C LEU A 150 -7.07 -13.10 -14.69
N VAL A 151 -6.60 -13.94 -15.62
CA VAL A 151 -7.42 -14.90 -16.35
C VAL A 151 -7.11 -16.28 -15.81
N LEU A 152 -8.06 -16.86 -15.08
CA LEU A 152 -7.94 -18.20 -14.52
C LEU A 152 -8.63 -19.21 -15.45
N ASP A 153 -7.90 -20.28 -15.81
CA ASP A 153 -8.50 -21.45 -16.44
C ASP A 153 -9.11 -22.35 -15.36
N PHE A 154 -10.43 -22.55 -15.42
CA PHE A 154 -11.15 -23.47 -14.52
C PHE A 154 -11.39 -24.85 -15.15
N SER A 155 -10.60 -25.22 -16.17
CA SER A 155 -10.60 -26.58 -16.71
C SER A 155 -10.08 -27.59 -15.68
N ALA A 156 -10.56 -28.84 -15.75
CA ALA A 156 -10.14 -29.92 -14.86
C ALA A 156 -8.63 -30.24 -14.91
N SER A 157 -7.89 -29.72 -15.89
CA SER A 157 -6.43 -29.87 -15.98
C SER A 157 -5.64 -28.96 -15.03
N MET A 158 -6.29 -27.95 -14.46
CA MET A 158 -5.76 -27.06 -13.41
C MET A 158 -6.25 -27.49 -12.00
N ASN A 159 -6.79 -28.71 -11.85
CA ASN A 159 -7.24 -29.22 -10.55
C ASN A 159 -6.08 -29.38 -9.55
N ASP A 160 -4.85 -29.57 -10.03
CA ASP A 160 -3.64 -29.66 -9.19
C ASP A 160 -3.29 -28.30 -8.56
N ASP A 161 -3.73 -27.17 -9.13
CA ASP A 161 -3.46 -25.81 -8.60
C ASP A 161 -4.33 -25.46 -7.38
N SER A 162 -5.36 -26.28 -7.08
CA SER A 162 -6.14 -26.21 -5.84
C SER A 162 -5.68 -27.22 -4.79
N GLU A 163 -4.59 -27.96 -5.06
CA GLU A 163 -4.04 -28.89 -4.09
C GLU A 163 -3.20 -28.16 -3.05
N LEU A 164 -3.57 -28.32 -1.78
CA LEU A 164 -2.78 -27.88 -0.65
C LEU A 164 -1.59 -28.83 -0.42
N THR A 165 -0.73 -28.97 -1.43
CA THR A 165 0.43 -29.89 -1.46
C THR A 165 1.39 -29.67 -0.29
N ALA A 166 1.45 -28.44 0.22
CA ALA A 166 2.25 -28.06 1.37
C ALA A 166 1.75 -28.64 2.71
N ILE A 167 0.53 -29.19 2.81
CA ILE A 167 0.00 -29.79 4.06
C ILE A 167 0.95 -30.85 4.62
N SER A 168 1.54 -31.67 3.74
CA SER A 168 2.49 -32.72 4.14
C SER A 168 3.83 -32.17 4.64
N THR A 169 4.18 -30.94 4.30
CA THR A 169 5.46 -30.30 4.60
C THR A 169 5.39 -29.37 5.80
N VAL A 170 4.34 -28.54 5.89
CA VAL A 170 4.19 -27.50 6.92
C VAL A 170 3.08 -27.79 7.93
N GLY A 171 2.27 -28.83 7.70
CA GLY A 171 1.15 -29.20 8.57
C GLY A 171 -0.15 -28.48 8.22
N GLN A 172 -1.27 -29.19 8.37
CA GLN A 172 -2.61 -28.70 8.02
C GLN A 172 -2.99 -27.41 8.77
N GLU A 173 -2.72 -27.36 10.07
CA GLU A 173 -3.06 -26.22 10.93
C GLU A 173 -2.39 -24.91 10.45
N THR A 174 -1.13 -24.97 10.01
CA THR A 174 -0.40 -23.81 9.48
C THR A 174 -0.95 -23.33 8.14
N VAL A 175 -1.36 -24.27 7.27
CA VAL A 175 -2.00 -23.96 6.00
C VAL A 175 -3.36 -23.31 6.22
N GLU A 176 -4.19 -23.87 7.09
CA GLU A 176 -5.52 -23.33 7.44
C GLU A 176 -5.41 -21.95 8.10
N ALA A 177 -4.45 -21.74 9.01
CA ALA A 177 -4.20 -20.44 9.61
C ALA A 177 -3.79 -19.39 8.57
N SER A 178 -2.95 -19.76 7.60
CA SER A 178 -2.54 -18.86 6.51
C SER A 178 -3.70 -18.52 5.56
N LEU A 179 -4.55 -19.51 5.23
CA LEU A 179 -5.77 -19.31 4.44
C LEU A 179 -6.75 -18.38 5.16
N TYR A 180 -6.91 -18.54 6.47
CA TYR A 180 -7.77 -17.67 7.27
C TYR A 180 -7.24 -16.24 7.33
N GLN A 181 -5.92 -16.05 7.45
CA GLN A 181 -5.32 -14.72 7.41
C GLN A 181 -5.53 -14.04 6.06
N MET A 182 -5.33 -14.75 4.95
CA MET A 182 -5.61 -14.22 3.61
C MET A 182 -7.08 -13.82 3.45
N TRP A 183 -8.00 -14.60 4.01
CA TRP A 183 -9.43 -14.25 4.01
C TRP A 183 -9.73 -12.97 4.81
N LEU A 184 -9.06 -12.77 5.95
CA LEU A 184 -9.18 -11.54 6.73
C LEU A 184 -8.62 -10.32 5.97
N ASP A 185 -7.48 -10.49 5.30
CA ASP A 185 -6.81 -9.41 4.56
C ASP A 185 -7.57 -9.00 3.29
N LEU A 186 -8.26 -9.95 2.65
CA LEU A 186 -9.10 -9.71 1.46
C LEU A 186 -10.43 -9.02 1.78
N ASP A 187 -10.81 -8.96 3.06
CA ASP A 187 -12.12 -8.55 3.57
C ASP A 187 -13.28 -9.41 3.01
N SER A 188 -14.44 -9.37 3.69
CA SER A 188 -15.62 -10.10 3.21
C SER A 188 -16.16 -9.46 1.93
N PRO A 189 -16.37 -10.22 0.85
CA PRO A 189 -16.99 -9.67 -0.34
C PRO A 189 -18.40 -9.16 0.00
N THR A 190 -18.84 -8.11 -0.68
CA THR A 190 -20.23 -7.68 -0.58
C THR A 190 -21.12 -8.73 -1.23
N TYR A 191 -21.72 -9.60 -0.42
CA TYR A 191 -22.68 -10.58 -0.90
C TYR A 191 -23.94 -9.86 -1.41
N GLY A 192 -24.50 -10.35 -2.51
CA GLY A 192 -25.83 -9.92 -2.96
C GLY A 192 -26.94 -10.40 -2.01
N ASN A 193 -28.19 -10.08 -2.33
CA ASN A 193 -29.35 -10.48 -1.51
C ASN A 193 -29.69 -11.99 -1.57
N MET A 194 -28.80 -12.82 -2.10
CA MET A 194 -29.00 -14.27 -2.18
C MET A 194 -28.54 -14.91 -0.88
N SER A 195 -29.45 -15.60 -0.19
CA SER A 195 -29.12 -16.39 0.98
C SER A 195 -28.31 -17.64 0.59
N PHE A 196 -27.37 -18.04 1.45
CA PHE A 196 -26.57 -19.26 1.26
C PHE A 196 -27.40 -20.55 1.33
N THR A 197 -28.49 -20.51 2.10
CA THR A 197 -29.45 -21.61 2.17
C THR A 197 -30.47 -21.44 1.04
N PRO A 198 -30.59 -22.39 0.09
CA PRO A 198 -31.55 -22.26 -1.00
C PRO A 198 -32.99 -22.20 -0.48
N GLU A 199 -33.67 -21.08 -0.76
CA GLU A 199 -35.08 -20.85 -0.43
C GLU A 199 -35.99 -21.16 -1.63
N TRP A 200 -37.26 -21.44 -1.34
CA TRP A 200 -38.28 -21.63 -2.35
C TRP A 200 -38.66 -20.29 -2.96
N VAL A 201 -38.74 -20.23 -4.28
CA VAL A 201 -39.33 -19.07 -4.97
C VAL A 201 -40.78 -19.38 -5.26
N THR A 202 -41.70 -18.50 -4.84
CA THR A 202 -43.14 -18.64 -5.09
C THR A 202 -43.59 -17.66 -6.16
N ILE A 203 -44.17 -18.17 -7.26
CA ILE A 203 -44.87 -17.33 -8.24
C ILE A 203 -46.38 -17.63 -8.16
N PRO A 204 -47.23 -16.60 -7.93
CA PRO A 204 -48.67 -16.77 -7.99
C PRO A 204 -49.15 -16.98 -9.43
N GLY A 205 -50.07 -17.92 -9.64
CA GLY A 205 -50.67 -18.20 -10.95
C GLY A 205 -51.51 -17.03 -11.50
N ASN A 206 -51.41 -16.77 -12.82
CA ASN A 206 -52.05 -15.61 -13.48
C ASN A 206 -53.55 -15.78 -13.79
N SER A 207 -54.17 -16.94 -13.56
CA SER A 207 -55.59 -17.16 -13.92
C SER A 207 -56.38 -18.15 -13.05
N LEU A 208 -55.71 -18.87 -12.16
CA LEU A 208 -56.31 -19.80 -11.18
C LEU A 208 -55.50 -19.66 -9.88
N SER A 209 -56.13 -19.75 -8.72
CA SER A 209 -55.45 -19.65 -7.42
C SER A 209 -54.65 -20.93 -7.12
N PHE A 210 -53.47 -21.01 -7.69
CA PHE A 210 -52.43 -21.98 -7.36
C PHE A 210 -51.10 -21.23 -7.20
N ASP A 211 -50.27 -21.76 -6.31
CA ASP A 211 -48.91 -21.33 -6.07
C ASP A 211 -47.96 -22.38 -6.64
N VAL A 212 -47.00 -21.93 -7.45
CA VAL A 212 -45.89 -22.76 -7.89
C VAL A 212 -44.67 -22.37 -7.10
N THR A 213 -44.08 -23.33 -6.42
CA THR A 213 -42.80 -23.18 -5.73
C THR A 213 -41.77 -24.09 -6.37
N TRP A 214 -40.54 -23.61 -6.53
CA TRP A 214 -39.43 -24.46 -6.99
C TRP A 214 -38.17 -24.26 -6.15
N LYS A 215 -37.39 -25.34 -6.04
CA LYS A 215 -36.10 -25.40 -5.34
C LYS A 215 -35.21 -26.44 -6.02
N LEU A 216 -34.09 -25.99 -6.58
CA LEU A 216 -33.14 -26.85 -7.31
C LEU A 216 -33.84 -27.64 -8.43
N THR A 217 -33.98 -28.96 -8.26
CA THR A 217 -34.62 -29.88 -9.20
C THR A 217 -36.05 -30.27 -8.78
N GLU A 218 -36.56 -29.67 -7.71
CA GLU A 218 -37.90 -29.95 -7.17
C GLU A 218 -38.85 -28.80 -7.51
N VAL A 219 -40.05 -29.18 -7.95
CA VAL A 219 -41.16 -28.26 -8.21
C VAL A 219 -42.35 -28.77 -7.43
N ASP A 220 -42.96 -27.90 -6.63
CA ASP A 220 -44.20 -28.16 -5.91
C ASP A 220 -45.28 -27.20 -6.41
N VAL A 221 -46.49 -27.74 -6.54
CA VAL A 221 -47.65 -27.00 -7.03
C VAL A 221 -48.77 -27.18 -6.02
N SER A 222 -49.15 -26.10 -5.37
CA SER A 222 -50.24 -26.08 -4.40
C SER A 222 -51.43 -25.33 -4.98
N ALA A 223 -52.62 -25.93 -4.92
CA ALA A 223 -53.84 -25.30 -5.41
C ALA A 223 -55.00 -25.52 -4.41
N ALA A 224 -55.87 -24.53 -4.28
CA ALA A 224 -57.07 -24.65 -3.46
C ALA A 224 -58.15 -25.57 -4.09
N GLN A 225 -58.00 -25.91 -5.37
CA GLN A 225 -58.93 -26.74 -6.14
C GLN A 225 -58.26 -28.09 -6.49
N ASN A 226 -59.08 -29.12 -6.70
CA ASN A 226 -58.57 -30.45 -7.09
C ASN A 226 -57.84 -30.38 -8.44
N MET A 227 -56.55 -30.71 -8.43
CA MET A 227 -55.71 -30.78 -9.63
C MET A 227 -55.88 -32.13 -10.33
N GLN A 228 -56.14 -32.11 -11.65
CA GLN A 228 -56.24 -33.33 -12.46
C GLN A 228 -54.92 -33.68 -13.14
N GLN A 229 -54.16 -32.67 -13.56
CA GLN A 229 -52.87 -32.82 -14.20
C GLN A 229 -52.02 -31.57 -13.97
N VAL A 230 -50.75 -31.78 -13.66
CA VAL A 230 -49.70 -30.74 -13.71
C VAL A 230 -48.79 -31.09 -14.89
N ARG A 231 -48.44 -30.09 -15.70
CA ARG A 231 -47.48 -30.24 -16.79
C ARG A 231 -46.51 -29.06 -16.76
N LEU A 232 -45.22 -29.36 -16.71
CA LEU A 232 -44.15 -28.37 -16.74
C LEU A 232 -43.68 -28.20 -18.19
N TYR A 233 -43.45 -26.97 -18.60
CA TYR A 233 -42.88 -26.63 -19.91
C TYR A 233 -41.53 -25.97 -19.68
N PHE A 234 -40.48 -26.50 -20.30
CA PHE A 234 -39.13 -25.97 -20.18
C PHE A 234 -38.75 -25.21 -21.45
N ASP A 235 -37.83 -24.24 -21.34
CA ASP A 235 -37.40 -23.38 -22.46
C ASP A 235 -36.78 -24.16 -23.63
N ASN A 236 -36.26 -25.36 -23.36
CA ASN A 236 -35.76 -26.29 -24.39
C ASN A 236 -36.89 -27.03 -25.15
N GLY A 237 -38.16 -26.73 -24.87
CA GLY A 237 -39.32 -27.36 -25.49
C GLY A 237 -39.69 -28.73 -24.92
N SER A 238 -38.97 -29.22 -23.90
CA SER A 238 -39.34 -30.45 -23.19
C SER A 238 -40.50 -30.21 -22.22
N THR A 239 -41.22 -31.30 -21.90
CA THR A 239 -42.33 -31.27 -20.94
C THR A 239 -42.22 -32.41 -19.95
N GLN A 240 -42.56 -32.16 -18.69
CA GLN A 240 -42.67 -33.16 -17.62
C GLN A 240 -44.10 -33.20 -17.07
#